data_AF-I7GEM2-F1
#
_entry.id   AF-I7GEM2-F1
#
_cell.length_a   1.000
_cell.length_b   1.000
_cell.length_c   1.000
_cell.angle_alpha   90.00
_cell.angle_beta   90.00
_cell.angle_gamma   90.00
#
_symmetry.space_group_name_H-M   'P 1'
#
loop_
_entity.id
_entity.type
_entity.pdbx_description
1 polymer ?
#
loop_
_entity_poly.entity_id
_entity_poly.type
_entity_poly.pdbx_seq_one_letter_code
_entity_poly.pdbx_strand_id
1 'polypeptide(L)'
;MIGFKNFSSITAALEDSQSSLSACVPSLSSKIIQDLSDSCFSFLKSALEVPRLYRRTNKEVPTTASSYVDSALKPLFQLQNGHKDKLKQAIIQQWLEGALSESTHKYYETVSDVLNSVKKMEESLKRLKQARKTTPTNPVGPSGGMSDDDKIRLQLALDVEYLGEQIQKLGLQASDIKSFPALAELVAAAKDQATAEQP
;
A
#
# COMPACT_ATOMS: atom_id res chain seq x y z
N MET A 1 -22.81 45.44 -45.38
CA MET A 1 -22.27 44.21 -44.77
C MET A 1 -21.78 44.57 -43.37
N ILE A 2 -22.57 44.32 -42.34
CA ILE A 2 -22.20 44.61 -40.94
C ILE A 2 -21.35 43.43 -40.46
N GLY A 3 -20.05 43.48 -40.73
CA GLY A 3 -19.11 42.47 -40.26
C GLY A 3 -18.86 42.61 -38.76
N PHE A 4 -18.85 41.50 -38.03
CA PHE A 4 -18.41 41.46 -36.64
C PHE A 4 -17.00 42.07 -36.54
N LYS A 5 -16.81 43.09 -35.69
CA LYS A 5 -15.51 43.78 -35.52
C LYS A 5 -14.79 43.45 -34.21
N ASN A 6 -15.49 42.78 -33.29
CA ASN A 6 -15.02 42.55 -31.91
C ASN A 6 -14.37 41.17 -31.71
N PHE A 7 -13.87 40.54 -32.78
CA PHE A 7 -13.25 39.21 -32.69
C PHE A 7 -12.09 39.18 -31.71
N SER A 8 -11.26 40.23 -31.67
CA SER A 8 -10.15 40.34 -30.72
C SER A 8 -10.61 40.35 -29.26
N SER A 9 -11.66 41.11 -28.93
CA SER A 9 -12.21 41.16 -27.58
C SER A 9 -12.86 39.84 -27.16
N ILE A 10 -13.55 39.16 -28.09
CA ILE A 10 -14.15 37.85 -27.82
C ILE A 10 -13.07 36.80 -27.61
N THR A 11 -12.03 36.77 -28.46
CA THR A 11 -10.89 35.86 -28.30
C THR A 11 -10.19 36.08 -26.96
N ALA A 12 -9.88 37.33 -26.60
CA ALA A 12 -9.22 37.64 -25.33
C ALA A 12 -10.06 37.22 -24.12
N ALA A 13 -11.39 37.46 -24.14
CA ALA A 13 -12.28 37.03 -23.07
C ALA A 13 -12.36 35.49 -22.96
N LEU A 14 -12.32 34.79 -24.09
CA LEU A 14 -12.33 33.33 -24.12
C LEU A 14 -11.01 32.73 -23.61
N GLU A 15 -9.88 33.32 -23.98
CA GLU A 15 -8.54 32.96 -23.48
C GLU A 15 -8.41 33.19 -21.97
N ASP A 16 -8.93 34.31 -21.46
CA ASP A 16 -8.95 34.60 -20.03
C ASP A 16 -9.83 33.60 -19.24
N SER A 17 -11.00 33.28 -19.80
CA SER A 17 -11.89 32.26 -19.23
C SER A 17 -11.25 30.87 -19.25
N GLN A 18 -10.59 30.49 -20.35
CA GLN A 18 -9.85 29.24 -20.46
C GLN A 18 -8.72 29.18 -19.43
N SER A 19 -7.96 30.26 -19.26
CA SER A 19 -6.86 30.35 -18.31
C SER A 19 -7.36 30.21 -16.87
N SER A 20 -8.45 30.90 -16.54
CA SER A 20 -9.09 30.81 -15.23
C SER A 20 -9.58 29.39 -14.91
N LEU A 21 -10.23 28.73 -15.87
CA LEU A 21 -10.67 27.33 -15.70
C LEU A 21 -9.48 26.36 -15.59
N SER A 22 -8.44 26.57 -16.40
CA SER A 22 -7.24 25.73 -16.38
C SER A 22 -6.48 25.87 -15.06
N ALA A 23 -6.48 27.06 -14.45
CA ALA A 23 -5.87 27.31 -13.14
C ALA A 23 -6.56 26.55 -12.00
N CYS A 24 -7.82 26.11 -12.17
CA CYS A 24 -8.51 25.28 -11.18
C CYS A 24 -8.12 23.79 -11.25
N VAL A 25 -7.61 23.32 -12.39
CA VAL A 25 -7.31 21.89 -12.63
C VAL A 25 -6.29 21.31 -11.64
N PRO A 26 -5.18 22.00 -11.28
CA PRO A 26 -4.23 21.49 -10.30
C PRO A 26 -4.87 21.28 -8.92
N SER A 27 -5.62 22.26 -8.42
CA SER A 27 -6.28 22.17 -7.12
C SER A 27 -7.30 21.04 -7.06
N LEU A 28 -8.10 20.87 -8.13
CA LEU A 28 -9.05 19.77 -8.24
C LEU A 28 -8.32 18.41 -8.30
N SER A 29 -7.25 18.32 -9.09
CA SER A 29 -6.43 17.11 -9.20
C SER A 29 -5.84 16.70 -7.87
N SER A 30 -5.26 17.64 -7.13
CA SER A 30 -4.71 17.38 -5.79
C SER A 30 -5.79 16.87 -4.82
N LYS A 31 -6.99 17.45 -4.87
CA LYS A 31 -8.11 17.01 -4.04
C LYS A 31 -8.56 15.59 -4.37
N ILE A 32 -8.66 15.26 -5.66
CA ILE A 32 -9.00 13.90 -6.13
C ILE A 32 -7.93 12.90 -5.70
N ILE A 33 -6.65 13.23 -5.89
CA ILE A 33 -5.52 12.39 -5.46
C ILE A 33 -5.62 12.11 -3.96
N GLN A 34 -5.84 13.15 -3.15
CA GLN A 34 -5.94 13.02 -1.71
C GLN A 34 -7.12 12.12 -1.29
N ASP A 35 -8.31 12.35 -1.86
CA ASP A 35 -9.50 11.57 -1.50
C ASP A 35 -9.36 10.09 -1.92
N LEU A 36 -8.74 9.82 -3.08
CA LEU A 36 -8.41 8.46 -3.53
C LEU A 36 -7.36 7.80 -2.62
N SER A 37 -6.30 8.54 -2.28
CA SER A 37 -5.24 8.12 -1.37
C SER A 37 -5.79 7.71 0.00
N ASP A 38 -6.65 8.56 0.58
CA ASP A 38 -7.29 8.30 1.87
C ASP A 38 -8.25 7.10 1.80
N SER A 39 -9.00 6.96 0.69
CA SER A 39 -9.85 5.80 0.46
C SER A 39 -9.03 4.50 0.37
N CYS A 40 -7.96 4.47 -0.42
CA CYS A 40 -7.07 3.31 -0.52
C CYS A 40 -6.46 2.96 0.84
N PHE A 41 -5.91 3.97 1.53
CA PHE A 41 -5.24 3.78 2.81
C PHE A 41 -6.20 3.29 3.90
N SER A 42 -7.47 3.68 3.88
CA SER A 42 -8.47 3.21 4.85
C SER A 42 -8.57 1.68 4.91
N PHE A 43 -8.39 1.01 3.77
CA PHE A 43 -8.34 -0.45 3.69
C PHE A 43 -6.95 -1.00 4.02
N LEU A 44 -5.88 -0.39 3.49
CA LEU A 44 -4.48 -0.82 3.74
C LEU A 44 -4.11 -0.75 5.23
N LYS A 45 -4.72 0.14 6.00
CA LYS A 45 -4.58 0.22 7.46
C LYS A 45 -4.94 -1.09 8.18
N SER A 46 -5.71 -1.98 7.53
CA SER A 46 -6.04 -3.31 8.07
C SER A 46 -4.81 -4.20 8.31
N ALA A 47 -3.63 -3.88 7.76
CA ALA A 47 -2.38 -4.53 8.11
C ALA A 47 -2.07 -4.50 9.62
N LEU A 48 -2.58 -3.50 10.36
CA LEU A 48 -2.46 -3.43 11.81
C LEU A 48 -3.11 -4.62 12.53
N GLU A 49 -4.09 -5.27 11.90
CA GLU A 49 -4.80 -6.42 12.47
C GLU A 49 -4.13 -7.76 12.15
N VAL A 50 -3.18 -7.80 11.20
CA VAL A 50 -2.46 -9.02 10.80
C VAL A 50 -1.80 -9.73 12.01
N PRO A 51 -1.12 -9.03 12.94
CA PRO A 51 -0.59 -9.67 14.13
C PRO A 51 -1.65 -10.37 14.98
N ARG A 52 -2.83 -9.78 15.11
CA ARG A 52 -3.92 -10.36 15.92
C ARG A 52 -4.52 -11.60 15.24
N LEU A 53 -4.47 -11.65 13.91
CA LEU A 53 -4.99 -12.75 13.13
C LEU A 53 -4.18 -14.06 13.27
N TYR A 54 -2.88 -13.95 13.52
CA TYR A 54 -1.97 -15.11 13.63
C TYR A 54 -1.57 -15.43 15.06
N ARG A 55 -1.42 -14.43 15.94
CA ARG A 55 -0.99 -14.67 17.32
C ARG A 55 -1.98 -15.54 18.07
N ARG A 56 -1.54 -16.73 18.46
CA ARG A 56 -2.28 -17.68 19.31
C ARG A 56 -3.61 -18.14 18.69
N THR A 57 -3.77 -18.07 17.38
CA THR A 57 -5.02 -18.42 16.69
C THR A 57 -5.01 -19.80 16.03
N ASN A 58 -3.92 -20.57 16.14
CA ASN A 58 -3.71 -21.85 15.41
C ASN A 58 -3.99 -21.76 13.90
N LYS A 59 -4.01 -20.54 13.34
CA LYS A 59 -4.32 -20.32 11.94
C LYS A 59 -3.23 -20.93 11.06
N GLU A 60 -3.64 -21.45 9.92
CA GLU A 60 -2.74 -22.03 8.92
C GLU A 60 -1.74 -21.01 8.38
N VAL A 61 -0.66 -21.50 7.79
CA VAL A 61 0.36 -20.66 7.13
C VAL A 61 -0.29 -19.94 5.94
N PRO A 62 -0.13 -18.62 5.81
CA PRO A 62 -0.73 -17.88 4.72
C PRO A 62 -0.15 -18.29 3.37
N THR A 63 -1.02 -18.48 2.39
CA THR A 63 -0.68 -18.81 0.99
C THR A 63 -1.17 -17.76 0.00
N THR A 64 -2.05 -16.86 0.43
CA THR A 64 -2.65 -15.82 -0.40
C THR A 64 -2.61 -14.47 0.30
N ALA A 65 -2.61 -13.40 -0.49
CA ALA A 65 -2.76 -12.05 0.02
C ALA A 65 -4.10 -11.83 0.73
N SER A 66 -4.12 -10.84 1.62
CA SER A 66 -5.26 -10.40 2.39
C SER A 66 -6.27 -9.67 1.49
N SER A 67 -7.56 -9.94 1.69
CA SER A 67 -8.65 -9.34 0.90
C SER A 67 -8.77 -7.82 1.01
N TYR A 68 -8.11 -7.21 2.00
CA TYR A 68 -8.07 -5.74 2.12
C TYR A 68 -7.27 -5.10 0.99
N VAL A 69 -6.29 -5.81 0.39
CA VAL A 69 -5.47 -5.28 -0.72
C VAL A 69 -6.35 -5.08 -1.97
N ASP A 70 -7.23 -6.04 -2.27
CA ASP A 70 -8.23 -5.88 -3.33
C ASP A 70 -9.17 -4.71 -3.07
N SER A 71 -9.64 -4.61 -1.82
CA SER A 71 -10.56 -3.55 -1.41
C SER A 71 -9.92 -2.16 -1.53
N ALA A 72 -8.61 -2.06 -1.21
CA ALA A 72 -7.85 -0.83 -1.30
C ALA A 72 -7.75 -0.28 -2.74
N LEU A 73 -7.63 -1.15 -3.73
CA LEU A 73 -7.43 -0.74 -5.13
C LEU A 73 -8.72 -0.60 -5.92
N LYS A 74 -9.84 -1.08 -5.38
CA LYS A 74 -11.16 -0.98 -6.01
C LYS A 74 -11.53 0.47 -6.42
N PRO A 75 -11.30 1.52 -5.63
CA PRO A 75 -11.57 2.90 -6.04
C PRO A 75 -10.76 3.33 -7.28
N LEU A 76 -9.52 2.87 -7.40
CA LEU A 76 -8.63 3.17 -8.52
C LEU A 76 -9.11 2.51 -9.81
N PHE A 77 -9.48 1.22 -9.75
CA PHE A 77 -10.09 0.53 -10.88
C PHE A 77 -11.43 1.13 -11.29
N GLN A 78 -12.24 1.60 -10.33
CA GLN A 78 -13.51 2.28 -10.62
C GLN A 78 -13.29 3.61 -11.35
N LEU A 79 -12.32 4.41 -10.90
CA LEU A 79 -11.94 5.65 -11.59
C LEU A 79 -11.50 5.37 -13.03
N GLN A 80 -10.58 4.43 -13.23
CA GLN A 80 -10.04 4.10 -14.54
C GLN A 80 -11.14 3.59 -15.49
N ASN A 81 -11.97 2.64 -15.05
CA ASN A 81 -12.99 2.04 -15.91
C ASN A 81 -14.20 2.96 -16.14
N GLY A 82 -14.59 3.75 -15.13
CA GLY A 82 -15.77 4.61 -15.19
C GLY A 82 -15.55 5.93 -15.96
N HIS A 83 -14.30 6.37 -16.09
CA HIS A 83 -13.99 7.70 -16.64
C HIS A 83 -13.02 7.70 -17.83
N LYS A 84 -12.55 6.54 -18.31
CA LYS A 84 -11.67 6.42 -19.49
C LYS A 84 -12.18 7.15 -20.75
N ASP A 85 -13.49 7.21 -20.94
CA ASP A 85 -14.11 7.83 -22.12
C ASP A 85 -14.32 9.34 -21.95
N LYS A 86 -14.18 9.86 -20.72
CA LYS A 86 -14.45 11.26 -20.36
C LYS A 86 -13.20 12.06 -20.04
N LEU A 87 -12.16 11.40 -19.56
CA LEU A 87 -10.90 12.03 -19.15
C LEU A 87 -9.77 11.56 -20.04
N LYS A 88 -8.79 12.45 -20.26
CA LYS A 88 -7.54 12.08 -20.93
C LYS A 88 -6.82 11.02 -20.09
N GLN A 89 -6.34 9.96 -20.73
CA GLN A 89 -5.63 8.86 -20.06
C GLN A 89 -4.46 9.35 -19.20
N ALA A 90 -3.73 10.37 -19.66
CA ALA A 90 -2.62 10.97 -18.92
C ALA A 90 -3.05 11.55 -17.56
N ILE A 91 -4.24 12.17 -17.48
CA ILE A 91 -4.76 12.74 -16.23
C ILE A 91 -5.15 11.61 -15.27
N ILE A 92 -5.78 10.56 -15.78
CA ILE A 92 -6.13 9.37 -14.97
C ILE A 92 -4.85 8.76 -14.41
N GLN A 93 -3.84 8.51 -15.24
CA GLN A 93 -2.56 7.93 -14.78
C GLN A 93 -1.89 8.81 -13.72
N GLN A 94 -1.84 10.13 -13.92
CA GLN A 94 -1.31 11.07 -12.93
C GLN A 94 -2.05 10.96 -11.58
N TRP A 95 -3.39 10.86 -11.60
CA TRP A 95 -4.17 10.73 -10.37
C TRP A 95 -3.95 9.39 -9.68
N LEU A 96 -3.88 8.30 -10.45
CA LEU A 96 -3.61 6.95 -9.93
C LEU A 96 -2.23 6.87 -9.29
N GLU A 97 -1.19 7.38 -9.97
CA GLU A 97 0.19 7.38 -9.49
C GLU A 97 0.34 8.23 -8.22
N GLY A 98 -0.27 9.43 -8.18
CA GLY A 98 -0.28 10.29 -7.00
C GLY A 98 -0.96 9.62 -5.81
N ALA A 99 -2.15 9.06 -6.03
CA ALA A 99 -2.93 8.41 -4.97
C ALA A 99 -2.23 7.17 -4.41
N LEU A 100 -1.64 6.34 -5.29
CA LEU A 100 -0.86 5.18 -4.90
C LEU A 100 0.42 5.57 -4.16
N SER A 101 1.12 6.61 -4.61
CA SER A 101 2.34 7.08 -3.96
C SER A 101 2.10 7.54 -2.52
N GLU A 102 1.03 8.31 -2.28
CA GLU A 102 0.68 8.76 -0.93
C GLU A 102 0.17 7.62 -0.04
N SER A 103 -0.75 6.78 -0.55
CA SER A 103 -1.32 5.68 0.23
C SER A 103 -0.30 4.58 0.52
N THR A 104 0.60 4.28 -0.43
CA THR A 104 1.71 3.33 -0.24
C THR A 104 2.72 3.86 0.76
N HIS A 105 2.98 5.17 0.78
CA HIS A 105 3.85 5.76 1.80
C HIS A 105 3.29 5.58 3.22
N LYS A 106 2.01 5.90 3.43
CA LYS A 106 1.33 5.66 4.73
C LYS A 106 1.29 4.17 5.08
N TYR A 107 1.11 3.30 4.08
CA TYR A 107 1.13 1.86 4.25
C TYR A 107 2.52 1.34 4.63
N TYR A 108 3.58 1.88 4.04
CA TYR A 108 4.96 1.58 4.41
C TYR A 108 5.23 1.87 5.89
N GLU A 109 4.83 3.05 6.38
CA GLU A 109 4.96 3.39 7.80
C GLU A 109 4.22 2.39 8.68
N THR A 110 2.98 2.05 8.29
CA THR A 110 2.15 1.07 9.00
C THR A 110 2.80 -0.31 9.08
N VAL A 111 3.30 -0.83 7.94
CA VAL A 111 3.96 -2.14 7.87
C VAL A 111 5.28 -2.13 8.65
N SER A 112 6.06 -1.05 8.56
CA SER A 112 7.28 -0.87 9.35
C SER A 112 7.00 -0.93 10.85
N ASP A 113 5.98 -0.23 11.34
CA ASP A 113 5.59 -0.26 12.75
C ASP A 113 5.15 -1.66 13.20
N VAL A 114 4.37 -2.36 12.38
CA VAL A 114 3.95 -3.74 12.64
C VAL A 114 5.17 -4.66 12.76
N LEU A 115 6.08 -4.64 11.78
CA LEU A 115 7.27 -5.47 11.77
C LEU A 115 8.22 -5.16 12.93
N ASN A 116 8.39 -3.88 13.27
CA ASN A 116 9.17 -3.45 14.43
C ASN A 116 8.57 -3.97 15.74
N SER A 117 7.25 -3.95 15.88
CA SER A 117 6.53 -4.49 17.03
C SER A 117 6.69 -6.02 17.15
N VAL A 118 6.59 -6.73 16.02
CA VAL A 118 6.84 -8.18 15.94
C VAL A 118 8.26 -8.51 16.39
N LYS A 119 9.27 -7.84 15.82
CA LYS A 119 10.68 -8.04 16.18
C LYS A 119 10.96 -7.82 17.66
N LYS A 120 10.45 -6.73 18.24
CA LYS A 120 10.62 -6.43 19.68
C LYS A 120 10.00 -7.52 20.57
N MET A 121 8.83 -8.03 20.19
CA MET A 121 8.16 -9.10 20.93
C MET A 121 8.94 -10.41 20.86
N GLU A 122 9.45 -10.73 19.68
CA GLU A 122 10.26 -11.91 19.41
C GLU A 122 11.57 -11.90 20.22
N GLU A 123 12.28 -10.76 20.25
CA GLU A 123 13.49 -10.56 21.05
C GLU A 123 13.21 -10.68 22.57
N SER A 124 12.10 -10.11 23.04
CA SER A 124 11.66 -10.24 24.44
C SER A 124 11.43 -11.71 24.81
N LEU A 125 10.76 -12.47 23.95
CA LEU A 125 10.50 -13.89 24.15
C LEU A 125 11.79 -14.72 24.12
N LYS A 126 12.73 -14.41 23.22
CA LYS A 126 14.06 -15.03 23.17
C LYS A 126 14.82 -14.82 24.48
N ARG A 127 14.85 -13.57 25.01
CA ARG A 127 15.48 -13.25 26.31
C ARG A 127 14.82 -13.99 27.47
N LEU A 128 13.48 -14.05 27.50
CA LEU A 128 12.73 -14.78 28.53
C LEU A 128 13.04 -16.29 28.51
N LYS A 129 13.08 -16.90 27.31
CA LYS A 129 13.45 -18.31 27.15
C LYS A 129 14.88 -18.58 27.60
N GLN A 130 15.83 -17.69 27.28
CA GLN A 130 17.22 -17.81 27.74
C GLN A 130 17.34 -17.68 29.27
N ALA A 131 16.61 -16.76 29.89
CA ALA A 131 16.60 -16.60 31.34
C ALA A 131 16.06 -17.86 32.07
N ARG A 132 15.07 -18.54 31.49
CA ARG A 132 14.51 -19.80 32.04
C ARG A 132 15.40 -21.04 31.82
N LYS A 133 16.28 -21.04 30.82
CA LYS A 133 17.23 -22.14 30.56
C LYS A 133 18.30 -22.32 31.66
N THR A 134 18.37 -21.41 32.63
CA THR A 134 19.21 -21.57 33.85
C THR A 134 18.62 -22.55 34.88
N THR A 135 17.39 -23.03 34.67
CA THR A 135 16.77 -24.09 35.49
C THR A 135 16.62 -25.36 34.64
N PRO A 136 17.11 -26.55 35.08
CA PRO A 136 17.08 -27.77 34.28
C PRO A 136 15.62 -28.22 34.14
N THR A 137 15.02 -27.97 32.98
CA THR A 137 13.70 -28.49 32.61
C THR A 137 13.78 -29.11 31.23
N ASN A 138 13.13 -30.28 31.13
CA ASN A 138 13.17 -31.24 30.04
C ASN A 138 13.00 -30.62 28.63
N PRO A 139 13.60 -31.23 27.60
CA PRO A 139 13.49 -30.76 26.22
C PRO A 139 12.04 -30.91 25.76
N VAL A 140 11.33 -29.79 25.63
CA VAL A 140 10.09 -29.73 24.85
C VAL A 140 10.49 -29.96 23.40
N GLY A 141 9.91 -30.97 22.77
CA GLY A 141 10.22 -31.45 21.42
C GLY A 141 10.09 -30.39 20.33
N PRO A 142 10.58 -30.68 19.11
CA PRO A 142 10.62 -29.73 18.02
C PRO A 142 9.19 -29.46 17.54
N SER A 143 8.64 -28.32 17.93
CA SER A 143 7.51 -27.73 17.22
C SER A 143 8.04 -27.25 15.85
N GLY A 144 8.23 -28.17 14.92
CA GLY A 144 8.79 -27.92 13.57
C GLY A 144 7.86 -27.17 12.62
N GLY A 145 7.06 -26.24 13.15
CA GLY A 145 6.14 -25.40 12.39
C GLY A 145 6.55 -23.93 12.46
N MET A 146 6.21 -23.19 11.41
CA MET A 146 6.43 -21.74 11.29
C MET A 146 5.82 -20.98 12.49
N SER A 147 6.60 -20.07 13.09
CA SER A 147 6.15 -19.26 14.23
C SER A 147 4.99 -18.34 13.83
N ASP A 148 4.19 -17.90 14.81
CA ASP A 148 3.16 -16.87 14.57
C ASP A 148 3.79 -15.59 14.00
N ASP A 149 4.98 -15.21 14.49
CA ASP A 149 5.73 -14.04 14.02
C ASP A 149 6.21 -14.21 12.57
N ASP A 150 6.61 -15.43 12.19
CA ASP A 150 6.99 -15.77 10.83
C ASP A 150 5.79 -15.70 9.89
N LYS A 151 4.62 -16.22 10.31
CA LYS A 151 3.36 -16.13 9.54
C LYS A 151 2.95 -14.68 9.30
N ILE A 152 3.15 -13.80 10.28
CA ILE A 152 2.89 -12.35 10.13
C ILE A 152 3.81 -11.75 9.05
N ARG A 153 5.12 -12.02 9.12
CA ARG A 153 6.09 -11.54 8.12
C ARG A 153 5.75 -12.04 6.72
N LEU A 154 5.38 -13.33 6.60
CA LEU A 154 4.97 -13.93 5.34
C LEU A 154 3.68 -13.32 4.79
N GLN A 155 2.66 -13.10 5.62
CA GLN A 155 1.41 -12.47 5.17
C GLN A 155 1.68 -11.06 4.60
N LEU A 156 2.46 -10.23 5.31
CA LEU A 156 2.77 -8.89 4.84
C LEU A 156 3.56 -8.91 3.52
N ALA A 157 4.45 -9.89 3.34
CA ALA A 157 5.15 -10.08 2.08
C ALA A 157 4.21 -10.43 0.92
N LEU A 158 3.29 -11.38 1.13
CA LEU A 158 2.25 -11.72 0.14
C LEU A 158 1.35 -10.53 -0.18
N ASP A 159 0.98 -9.74 0.82
CA ASP A 159 0.12 -8.57 0.67
C ASP A 159 0.79 -7.47 -0.18
N VAL A 160 2.10 -7.24 0.02
CA VAL A 160 2.87 -6.25 -0.75
C VAL A 160 3.19 -6.74 -2.16
N GLU A 161 3.52 -8.02 -2.33
CA GLU A 161 3.73 -8.62 -3.65
C GLU A 161 2.46 -8.49 -4.50
N TYR A 162 1.32 -8.88 -3.93
CA TYR A 162 0.03 -8.75 -4.60
C TYR A 162 -0.35 -7.28 -4.88
N LEU A 163 -0.08 -6.36 -3.96
CA LEU A 163 -0.24 -4.92 -4.23
C LEU A 163 0.55 -4.49 -5.47
N GLY A 164 1.80 -4.96 -5.61
CA GLY A 164 2.63 -4.70 -6.78
C GLY A 164 2.04 -5.24 -8.09
N GLU A 165 1.55 -6.47 -8.10
CA GLU A 165 0.87 -7.06 -9.26
C GLU A 165 -0.36 -6.25 -9.67
N GLN A 166 -1.14 -5.79 -8.69
CA GLN A 166 -2.35 -5.03 -8.96
C GLN A 166 -2.04 -3.60 -9.46
N ILE A 167 -0.95 -2.98 -9.00
CA ILE A 167 -0.43 -1.72 -9.55
C ILE A 167 -0.06 -1.90 -11.04
N GLN A 168 0.58 -3.01 -11.39
CA GLN A 168 0.88 -3.32 -12.80
C GLN A 168 -0.39 -3.51 -13.64
N LYS A 169 -1.44 -4.14 -13.08
CA LYS A 169 -2.75 -4.26 -13.76
C LYS A 169 -3.46 -2.93 -13.96
N LEU A 170 -3.18 -1.92 -13.15
CA LEU A 170 -3.64 -0.54 -13.37
C LEU A 170 -2.85 0.17 -14.50
N GLY A 171 -1.83 -0.47 -15.06
CA GLY A 171 -1.00 0.07 -16.13
C GLY A 171 0.08 1.03 -15.63
N LEU A 172 0.50 0.87 -14.36
CA LEU A 172 1.56 1.65 -13.72
C LEU A 172 2.74 0.75 -13.38
N GLN A 173 3.95 1.32 -13.33
CA GLN A 173 5.10 0.59 -12.85
C GLN A 173 5.24 0.76 -11.35
N ALA A 174 5.39 -0.36 -10.63
CA ALA A 174 5.56 -0.33 -9.18
C ALA A 174 6.84 0.41 -8.74
N SER A 175 7.85 0.52 -9.62
CA SER A 175 9.06 1.32 -9.40
C SER A 175 8.80 2.82 -9.31
N ASP A 176 7.76 3.30 -9.98
CA ASP A 176 7.44 4.72 -10.09
C ASP A 176 6.58 5.18 -8.89
N ILE A 177 5.98 4.22 -8.18
CA ILE A 177 5.20 4.49 -6.98
C ILE A 177 6.13 4.77 -5.80
N LYS A 178 6.03 5.99 -5.26
CA LYS A 178 6.85 6.42 -4.14
C LYS A 178 6.73 5.45 -2.95
N SER A 179 7.87 5.07 -2.39
CA SER A 179 8.00 4.15 -1.24
C SER A 179 7.65 2.69 -1.51
N PHE A 180 7.11 2.33 -2.67
CA PHE A 180 6.84 0.93 -2.99
C PHE A 180 8.12 0.07 -3.03
N PRO A 181 9.23 0.50 -3.67
CA PRO A 181 10.47 -0.28 -3.66
C PRO A 181 11.00 -0.53 -2.24
N ALA A 182 10.99 0.51 -1.40
CA ALA A 182 11.41 0.40 0.00
C ALA A 182 10.48 -0.52 0.82
N LEU A 183 9.18 -0.50 0.53
CA LEU A 183 8.20 -1.41 1.15
C LEU A 183 8.44 -2.86 0.75
N ALA A 184 8.68 -3.11 -0.55
CA ALA A 184 8.99 -4.45 -1.06
C ALA A 184 10.29 -5.01 -0.43
N GLU A 185 11.33 -4.18 -0.32
CA GLU A 185 12.59 -4.56 0.34
C GLU A 185 12.38 -4.84 1.83
N LEU A 186 11.62 -3.99 2.53
CA LEU A 186 11.32 -4.14 3.96
C LEU A 186 10.66 -5.49 4.26
N VAL A 187 9.63 -5.87 3.50
CA VAL A 187 8.93 -7.15 3.73
C VAL A 187 9.74 -8.35 3.27
N ALA A 188 10.55 -8.21 2.21
CA ALA A 188 11.46 -9.27 1.77
C ALA A 188 12.51 -9.56 2.85
N ALA A 189 13.18 -8.54 3.36
CA ALA A 189 14.15 -8.67 4.44
C ALA A 189 13.52 -9.26 5.71
N ALA A 190 12.28 -8.88 6.03
CA ALA A 190 11.56 -9.44 7.16
C ALA A 190 11.22 -10.93 6.98
N LYS A 191 10.84 -11.35 5.76
CA LYS A 191 10.56 -12.75 5.41
C LYS A 191 11.82 -13.61 5.42
N ASP A 192 12.95 -13.09 4.94
CA ASP A 192 14.21 -13.83 4.89
C ASP A 192 14.76 -14.09 6.30
N GLN A 193 14.60 -13.14 7.22
CA GLN A 193 14.92 -13.34 8.64
C GLN A 193 14.16 -14.52 9.26
N ALA A 194 12.89 -14.72 8.90
CA ALA A 194 12.10 -15.85 9.38
C ALA A 194 12.61 -17.20 8.84
N THR A 195 13.16 -17.21 7.63
CA THR A 195 13.67 -18.42 6.97
C THR A 195 15.06 -18.80 7.50
N ALA A 196 15.93 -17.81 7.77
CA ALA A 196 17.27 -18.03 8.28
C ALA A 196 17.33 -18.54 9.74
N GLU A 197 16.24 -18.39 10.49
CA GLU A 197 16.15 -18.81 11.90
C GLU A 197 15.47 -20.18 12.10
N GLN A 198 15.03 -20.84 11.02
CA GLN A 198 14.56 -22.23 11.06
C GLN A 198 15.77 -23.18 10.96
N PRO A 199 16.01 -24.07 11.95
CA PRO A 199 17.16 -24.97 11.99
C PRO A 199 17.10 -26.09 10.94
#